data_AF-A0A3D0HNE5-F1
#
_entry.id   AF-A0A3D0HNE5-F1
#
_cell.length_a   1.000
_cell.length_b   1.000
_cell.length_c   1.000
_cell.angle_alpha   90.00
_cell.angle_beta   90.00
_cell.angle_gamma   90.00
#
_symmetry.space_group_name_H-M   'P 1'
#
loop_
_entity.id
_entity.type
_entity.pdbx_description
1 polymer ?
#
loop_
_entity_poly.entity_id
_entity_poly.type
_entity_poly.pdbx_seq_one_letter_code
_entity_poly.pdbx_strand_id
1 'polypeptide(L)' 'AHEAQWNKIGITIGDDQTLTIDEKKFKEASTSDIKNFLSGASGYASRLSTKANGFYQLAANQLTLNSGSSLYNKYGLLG' A
#
# COMPACT_ATOMS: atom_id res chain seq x y z
N ALA A 1 -15.03 6.73 -0.36
CA ALA A 1 -15.90 5.55 -0.58
C ALA A 1 -15.46 4.34 0.26
N HIS A 2 -14.19 3.90 0.19
CA HIS A 2 -13.69 2.70 0.89
C HIS A 2 -13.58 2.85 2.42
N GLU A 3 -13.15 4.00 2.93
CA GLU A 3 -13.05 4.26 4.38
C GLU A 3 -14.42 4.15 5.09
N ALA A 4 -15.50 4.57 4.41
CA ALA A 4 -16.85 4.43 4.93
C ALA A 4 -17.32 2.97 5.02
N GLN A 5 -16.78 2.07 4.18
CA GLN A 5 -17.04 0.62 4.28
C GLN A 5 -16.21 -0.02 5.38
N TRP A 6 -14.99 0.47 5.63
CA TRP A 6 -14.12 -0.09 6.66
C TRP A 6 -14.59 0.31 8.06
N ASN A 7 -15.05 1.55 8.23
CA ASN A 7 -15.64 2.01 9.49
C ASN A 7 -16.92 1.20 9.86
N LYS A 8 -17.67 0.72 8.86
CA LYS A 8 -18.81 -0.19 9.09
C LYS A 8 -18.41 -1.52 9.73
N ILE A 9 -17.22 -2.02 9.42
CA ILE A 9 -16.66 -3.23 10.04
C ILE A 9 -15.78 -2.92 11.26
N GLY A 10 -15.82 -1.68 11.77
CA GLY A 10 -15.04 -1.27 12.93
C GLY A 10 -13.55 -1.04 12.64
N ILE A 11 -13.12 -0.95 11.38
CA ILE A 11 -11.73 -0.66 11.03
C ILE A 11 -11.60 0.80 10.62
N THR A 12 -10.68 1.52 11.25
CA THR A 12 -10.34 2.90 10.88
C THR A 12 -8.85 3.00 10.61
N ILE A 13 -8.49 3.64 9.49
CA ILE A 13 -7.11 4.00 9.18
C ILE A 13 -6.98 5.50 9.44
N GLY A 14 -6.12 5.87 10.40
CA GLY A 14 -5.82 7.26 10.71
C GLY A 14 -4.94 7.90 9.64
N ASP A 15 -4.84 9.23 9.67
CA ASP A 15 -4.00 9.99 8.75
C ASP A 15 -2.51 9.65 8.88
N ASP A 16 -2.10 9.22 10.08
CA ASP A 16 -0.77 8.70 10.40
C ASP A 16 -0.56 7.24 9.94
N GLN A 17 -1.53 6.67 9.22
CA GLN A 17 -1.57 5.28 8.77
C GLN A 17 -1.68 4.26 9.90
N THR A 18 -2.08 4.67 11.11
CA THR A 18 -2.40 3.71 12.18
C THR A 18 -3.71 3.01 11.88
N LEU A 19 -3.74 1.69 12.11
CA LEU A 19 -4.94 0.88 11.99
C LEU A 19 -5.53 0.67 13.38
N THR A 20 -6.76 1.13 13.57
CA THR A 20 -7.51 0.98 14.83
C THR A 20 -8.75 0.13 14.62
N ILE A 21 -9.10 -0.65 15.64
CA ILE A 21 -10.22 -1.59 15.60
C ILE A 21 -11.20 -1.24 16.73
N ASP A 22 -12.44 -0.94 16.35
CA ASP A 22 -13.60 -0.92 17.23
C ASP A 22 -14.08 -2.36 17.41
N GLU A 23 -13.70 -2.97 18.54
CA GLU A 23 -14.01 -4.38 18.83
C GLU A 23 -15.48 -4.73 18.68
N LYS A 24 -16.38 -3.82 19.07
CA LYS A 24 -17.82 -4.10 19.07
C LYS A 24 -18.33 -4.23 17.64
N LYS A 25 -18.03 -3.23 16.81
CA LYS A 25 -18.41 -3.25 15.39
C LYS A 25 -17.70 -4.35 14.62
N PHE A 26 -16.45 -4.65 14.96
CA PHE A 26 -15.68 -5.70 14.30
C PHE A 26 -16.23 -7.10 14.61
N LYS A 27 -16.68 -7.35 15.85
CA LYS A 27 -17.35 -8.61 16.22
C LYS A 27 -18.73 -8.75 15.59
N GLU A 28 -19.44 -7.64 15.38
CA GLU A 28 -20.75 -7.61 14.71
C GLU A 28 -20.64 -7.70 13.17
N ALA A 29 -19.45 -7.41 12.61
CA ALA A 29 -19.19 -7.43 11.18
C ALA A 29 -19.16 -8.86 10.62
N SER A 30 -19.56 -9.01 9.36
CA SER A 30 -19.48 -10.30 8.69
C SER A 30 -18.03 -10.67 8.34
N THR A 31 -17.68 -11.95 8.49
CA THR A 31 -16.36 -12.46 8.09
C THR A 31 -16.07 -12.22 6.61
N SER A 32 -17.11 -12.19 5.77
CA SER A 32 -17.00 -11.87 4.34
C SER A 32 -16.54 -10.43 4.11
N ASP A 33 -17.07 -9.48 4.88
CA ASP A 33 -16.68 -8.07 4.78
C ASP A 33 -15.25 -7.86 5.29
N ILE A 34 -14.87 -8.53 6.38
CA ILE A 34 -13.50 -8.52 6.91
C ILE A 34 -12.53 -9.12 5.89
N LYS A 35 -12.88 -10.23 5.25
CA LYS A 35 -12.07 -10.86 4.21
C LYS A 35 -11.96 -9.97 2.97
N ASN A 36 -13.04 -9.32 2.56
CA ASN A 36 -13.02 -8.35 1.46
C ASN A 36 -12.13 -7.13 1.79
N PHE A 37 -12.14 -6.67 3.04
CA PHE A 37 -11.21 -5.63 3.50
C PHE A 37 -9.75 -6.07 3.36
N LEU A 38 -9.41 -7.25 3.88
CA LEU A 38 -8.01 -7.72 3.89
C LEU A 38 -7.51 -8.15 2.52
N SER A 39 -8.25 -9.06 1.86
CA SER A 39 -7.82 -9.79 0.67
C SER A 39 -8.65 -9.51 -0.58
N GLY A 40 -9.59 -8.55 -0.54
CA GLY A 40 -10.32 -8.14 -1.75
C GLY A 40 -9.38 -7.59 -2.83
N ALA A 41 -9.85 -7.54 -4.08
CA ALA A 41 -9.06 -7.12 -5.25
C ALA A 41 -8.32 -5.78 -5.06
N SER A 42 -8.89 -4.87 -4.27
CA SER A 42 -8.32 -3.59 -3.86
C SER A 42 -8.33 -3.39 -2.34
N GLY A 43 -8.27 -4.52 -1.61
CA GLY A 43 -8.20 -4.58 -0.16
C GLY A 43 -6.89 -4.04 0.40
N TYR A 44 -6.80 -4.01 1.73
CA TYR A 44 -5.68 -3.45 2.46
C TYR A 44 -4.34 -4.11 2.13
N ALA A 45 -4.30 -5.45 2.02
CA ALA A 45 -3.05 -6.17 1.70
C ALA A 45 -2.53 -5.84 0.29
N SER A 46 -3.43 -5.75 -0.69
CA SER A 46 -3.10 -5.36 -2.07
C SER A 46 -2.48 -3.95 -2.09
N ARG A 47 -3.11 -3.00 -1.41
CA ARG A 47 -2.62 -1.62 -1.30
C ARG A 47 -1.28 -1.53 -0.58
N LEU A 48 -1.10 -2.28 0.50
CA LEU A 48 0.16 -2.34 1.24
C LEU A 48 1.28 -2.89 0.35
N SER A 49 1.00 -3.95 -0.42
CA SER A 49 1.95 -4.50 -1.39
C SER A 49 2.32 -3.50 -2.48
N THR A 50 1.34 -2.80 -3.07
CA THR A 50 1.60 -1.73 -4.05
C THR A 50 2.46 -0.63 -3.45
N LYS A 51 2.17 -0.22 -2.21
CA LYS A 51 2.94 0.83 -1.53
C LYS A 51 4.38 0.39 -1.25
N ALA A 52 4.57 -0.84 -0.77
CA ALA A 52 5.89 -1.43 -0.56
C ALA A 52 6.69 -1.54 -1.86
N ASN A 53 6.04 -1.95 -2.96
CA ASN A 53 6.66 -2.01 -4.27
C ASN A 53 7.05 -0.59 -4.76
N GLY A 54 6.19 0.40 -4.52
CA GLY A 54 6.50 1.81 -4.77
C GLY A 54 7.76 2.26 -4.01
N PHE A 55 7.87 1.94 -2.72
CA PHE A 55 9.09 2.23 -1.95
C PHE A 55 10.32 1.50 -2.50
N TYR A 56 10.18 0.23 -2.88
CA TYR A 56 11.27 -0.53 -3.50
C TYR A 56 11.75 0.13 -4.80
N GLN A 57 10.82 0.53 -5.67
CA GLN A 57 11.16 1.22 -6.91
C GLN A 57 11.77 2.61 -6.66
N LEU A 58 11.25 3.37 -5.70
CA LEU A 58 11.83 4.66 -5.32
C LEU A 58 13.26 4.49 -4.78
N ALA A 59 13.50 3.50 -3.93
CA ALA A 59 14.83 3.18 -3.43
C ALA A 59 15.77 2.72 -4.55
N ALA A 60 15.29 1.87 -5.46
CA ALA A 60 16.06 1.43 -6.64
C ALA A 60 16.41 2.62 -7.55
N ASN A 61 15.44 3.47 -7.87
CA ASN A 61 15.67 4.68 -8.67
C ASN A 61 16.62 5.65 -7.97
N GLN A 62 16.49 5.84 -6.65
CA GLN A 62 17.39 6.69 -5.88
C GLN A 62 18.81 6.12 -5.85
N LEU A 63 18.97 4.80 -5.77
CA LEU A 63 20.27 4.14 -5.91
C LEU A 63 20.84 4.32 -7.30
N THR A 64 20.07 4.16 -8.38
CA THR A 64 20.53 4.42 -9.75
C THR A 64 20.97 5.87 -9.93
N LEU A 65 20.22 6.83 -9.37
CA LEU A 65 20.56 8.26 -9.40
C LEU A 65 21.81 8.59 -8.55
N ASN A 66 21.99 7.97 -7.38
CA ASN A 66 23.15 8.19 -6.50
C ASN A 66 24.41 7.42 -6.92
N SER A 67 24.26 6.27 -7.59
CA SER A 67 25.39 5.41 -8.01
C SER A 67 26.21 6.01 -9.15
N GLY A 68 25.88 7.21 -9.62
CA GLY A 68 26.69 7.93 -10.60
C GLY A 68 26.86 7.18 -11.92
N SER A 69 25.99 6.21 -12.23
CA SER A 69 25.96 5.59 -13.55
C SER A 69 25.38 6.63 -14.50
N SER A 70 26.27 7.51 -14.97
CA SER A 70 26.04 8.36 -16.12
C SER A 70 25.31 7.53 -17.17
N LEU A 71 24.11 7.96 -17.56
CA LEU A 71 23.33 7.35 -18.64
C LEU A 71 24.07 7.39 -19.99
N TYR A 72 25.30 7.92 -20.02
CA TYR A 72 26.20 7.97 -21.15
C TYR A 72 27.33 6.96 -20.99
N ASN A 73 27.25 5.86 -21.74
CA ASN A 73 28.46 5.16 -22.19
C ASN A 73 28.99 5.91 -23.44
N LYS A 74 30.28 5.74 -23.79
CA LYS A 74 30.94 6.37 -24.95
C LYS A 74 30.29 6.10 -26.32
N TYR A 75 29.22 5.30 -26.37
CA TYR A 75 28.43 4.96 -27.55
C TYR A 75 27.01 5.57 -27.57
N GLY A 76 26.64 6.43 -26.62
CA GLY A 76 25.32 7.09 -26.55
C GLY A 76 24.38 6.53 -25.48
N LEU A 77 23.29 7.27 -25.22
CA LEU A 77 22.35 7.04 -24.11
C LEU A 77 21.79 5.60 -24.16
N LEU A 78 21.86 4.89 -23.04
CA LEU A 78 21.24 3.57 -22.91
C LEU A 78 19.72 3.73 -22.88
N GLY A 79 19.09 3.53 -24.04
CA GLY A 79 17.64 3.32 -24.17
C GLY A 79 17.25 1.89 -23.84
#